data_AF-A0A1S8C616-F1
#
_entry.id   AF-A0A1S8C616-F1
#
_cell.length_a   1.000
_cell.length_b   1.000
_cell.length_c   1.000
_cell.angle_alpha   90.00
_cell.angle_beta   90.00
_cell.angle_gamma   90.00
#
_symmetry.space_group_name_H-M   'P 1'
#
loop_
_entity.id
_entity.type
_entity.pdbx_description
1 polymer ?
#
loop_
_entity_poly.entity_id
_entity_poly.type
_entity_poly.pdbx_seq_one_letter_code
_entity_poly.pdbx_strand_id
1 'polypeptide(L)'
;MPAVPFIDELVRRLRMDGREAEARYGGARSVEIRIRYRDLDHPVTLWTKEPDLEAAVTSLGEGCRDDLWPDHGVGSAGFDLLLVHLDEVVATRDTTEPVRISSVGLEWPRWSRG
;
A
#
# COMPACT_ATOMS: atom_id res chain seq x y z
N MET A 1 13.11 -12.53 -12.79
CA MET A 1 12.98 -11.43 -11.81
C MET A 1 12.94 -12.07 -10.43
N PRO A 2 13.53 -11.47 -9.38
CA PRO A 2 13.34 -11.95 -8.02
C PRO A 2 11.84 -12.00 -7.68
N ALA A 3 11.42 -12.96 -6.86
CA ALA A 3 10.03 -13.06 -6.41
C ALA A 3 9.64 -11.81 -5.61
N VAL A 4 8.44 -11.29 -5.86
CA VAL A 4 7.87 -10.09 -5.24
C VAL A 4 6.49 -10.40 -4.63
N PRO A 5 6.38 -11.42 -3.76
CA PRO A 5 5.10 -11.96 -3.29
C PRO A 5 4.22 -10.93 -2.58
N PHE A 6 4.78 -10.00 -1.82
CA PHE A 6 4.00 -8.98 -1.13
C PHE A 6 3.43 -7.95 -2.09
N ILE A 7 4.20 -7.58 -3.13
CA ILE A 7 3.73 -6.68 -4.18
C ILE A 7 2.62 -7.35 -5.00
N ASP A 8 2.83 -8.61 -5.39
CA ASP A 8 1.83 -9.38 -6.14
C ASP A 8 0.53 -9.51 -5.34
N GLU A 9 0.63 -9.77 -4.03
CA GLU A 9 -0.51 -9.83 -3.12
C GLU A 9 -1.22 -8.49 -2.96
N LEU A 10 -0.48 -7.38 -2.80
CA LEU A 10 -1.06 -6.05 -2.73
C LEU A 10 -1.85 -5.71 -4.00
N VAL A 11 -1.27 -5.95 -5.17
CA VAL A 11 -1.93 -5.72 -6.47
C VAL A 11 -3.16 -6.62 -6.60
N ARG A 12 -3.08 -7.88 -6.18
CA ARG A 12 -4.21 -8.81 -6.20
C ARG A 12 -5.37 -8.30 -5.34
N ARG A 13 -5.10 -7.84 -4.12
CA ARG A 13 -6.12 -7.31 -3.21
C ARG A 13 -6.74 -6.01 -3.72
N LEU A 14 -5.93 -5.07 -4.22
CA LEU A 14 -6.44 -3.84 -4.85
C LEU A 14 -7.42 -4.15 -6.01
N ARG A 15 -7.11 -5.16 -6.81
CA ARG A 15 -8.00 -5.62 -7.90
C ARG A 15 -9.27 -6.28 -7.37
N MET A 16 -9.20 -7.05 -6.29
CA MET A 16 -10.37 -7.63 -5.64
C MET A 16 -11.32 -6.58 -5.06
N ASP A 17 -10.78 -5.46 -4.59
CA ASP A 17 -11.54 -4.28 -4.16
C ASP A 17 -12.16 -3.50 -5.33
N GLY A 18 -12.06 -4.00 -6.55
CA GLY A 18 -12.63 -3.38 -7.75
C GLY A 18 -11.82 -2.20 -8.30
N ARG A 19 -10.55 -2.04 -7.88
CA ARG A 19 -9.65 -0.99 -8.36
C ARG A 19 -8.82 -1.50 -9.54
N GLU A 20 -8.58 -0.64 -10.52
CA GLU A 20 -7.60 -0.95 -11.57
C GLU A 20 -6.20 -0.67 -11.00
N ALA A 21 -5.39 -1.73 -10.83
CA ALA A 21 -4.05 -1.63 -10.27
C ALA A 21 -3.00 -2.28 -11.19
N GLU A 22 -1.94 -1.53 -11.48
CA GLU A 22 -0.80 -1.96 -12.30
C GLU A 22 0.51 -1.71 -11.58
N ALA A 23 1.37 -2.73 -11.48
CA ALA A 23 2.72 -2.61 -10.96
C ALA A 23 3.74 -2.46 -12.10
N ARG A 24 4.64 -1.48 -11.96
CA ARG A 24 5.81 -1.26 -12.80
C ARG A 24 7.06 -1.45 -11.98
N TYR A 25 7.89 -2.39 -12.40
CA TYR A 25 9.12 -2.75 -11.72
C TYR A 25 10.27 -1.86 -12.18
N GLY A 26 10.89 -1.13 -11.25
CA GLY A 26 12.02 -0.25 -11.48
C GLY A 26 13.38 -0.87 -11.14
N GLY A 27 14.43 -0.06 -11.24
CA GLY A 27 15.77 -0.41 -10.77
C GLY A 27 15.85 -0.51 -9.24
N ALA A 28 16.85 -1.24 -8.72
CA ALA A 28 17.06 -1.38 -7.27
C ALA A 28 15.87 -1.94 -6.46
N ARG A 29 15.05 -2.81 -7.07
CA ARG A 29 13.85 -3.43 -6.47
C ARG A 29 12.77 -2.43 -6.05
N SER A 30 12.75 -1.25 -6.66
CA SER A 30 11.61 -0.34 -6.52
C SER A 30 10.43 -0.83 -7.36
N VAL A 31 9.24 -0.58 -6.86
CA VAL A 31 7.98 -0.84 -7.56
C VAL A 31 7.13 0.41 -7.48
N GLU A 32 6.60 0.80 -8.64
CA GLU A 32 5.54 1.79 -8.75
C GLU A 32 4.21 1.06 -8.99
N ILE A 33 3.22 1.27 -8.13
CA ILE A 33 1.87 0.73 -8.28
C ILE A 33 0.95 1.89 -8.62
N ARG A 34 0.36 1.89 -9.81
CA ARG A 34 -0.63 2.87 -10.23
C ARG A 34 -2.02 2.32 -9.99
N ILE A 35 -2.86 3.09 -9.31
CA ILE A 35 -4.21 2.71 -8.89
C ILE A 35 -5.21 3.74 -9.41
N ARG A 36 -6.24 3.28 -10.13
CA ARG A 36 -7.34 4.14 -10.56
C ARG A 36 -8.51 4.02 -9.59
N TYR A 37 -8.86 5.15 -8.97
CA TYR A 37 -10.09 5.32 -8.19
C TYR A 37 -11.17 5.93 -9.08
N ARG A 38 -12.43 5.55 -8.85
CA ARG A 38 -13.55 6.06 -9.66
C ARG A 38 -13.84 7.55 -9.37
N ASP A 39 -13.58 7.98 -8.15
CA ASP A 39 -13.93 9.32 -7.66
C ASP A 39 -12.78 10.33 -7.77
N LEU A 40 -11.63 9.93 -8.35
CA LEU A 40 -10.50 10.80 -8.61
C LEU A 40 -10.31 11.02 -10.12
N ASP A 41 -9.92 12.23 -10.49
CA ASP A 41 -9.58 12.60 -11.87
C ASP A 41 -8.16 12.18 -12.28
N HIS A 42 -7.33 11.78 -11.31
CA HIS A 42 -5.95 11.32 -11.50
C HIS A 42 -5.71 9.94 -10.86
N PRO A 43 -4.77 9.14 -11.38
CA PRO A 43 -4.37 7.90 -10.74
C PRO A 43 -3.53 8.17 -9.49
N VAL A 44 -3.76 7.40 -8.44
CA VAL A 44 -2.90 7.37 -7.25
C VAL A 44 -1.68 6.52 -7.55
N THR A 45 -0.50 7.01 -7.20
CA THR A 45 0.76 6.30 -7.42
C THR A 45 1.37 5.90 -6.09
N LEU A 46 1.59 4.61 -5.85
CA LEU A 46 2.33 4.10 -4.71
C LEU A 46 3.76 3.74 -5.13
N TRP A 47 4.73 4.10 -4.30
CA TRP A 47 6.13 3.73 -4.44
C TRP A 47 6.58 2.91 -3.26
N THR A 48 7.18 1.76 -3.53
CA THR A 48 7.67 0.89 -2.47
C THR A 48 8.80 -0.01 -2.96
N LYS A 49 9.33 -0.82 -2.05
CA LYS A 49 10.21 -1.95 -2.33
C LYS A 49 9.62 -3.17 -1.65
N GLU A 50 9.84 -4.35 -2.23
CA GLU A 50 9.41 -5.62 -1.63
C GLU A 50 9.71 -5.73 -0.12
N PRO A 51 10.95 -5.54 0.37
CA PRO A 51 11.25 -5.65 1.80
C PRO A 51 10.60 -4.56 2.67
N ASP A 52 10.34 -3.38 2.10
CA ASP A 52 9.66 -2.30 2.82
C ASP A 52 8.19 -2.66 3.02
N LEU A 53 7.55 -3.20 1.98
CA LEU A 53 6.16 -3.65 2.06
C LEU A 53 5.99 -4.86 2.99
N GLU A 54 6.89 -5.84 2.93
CA GLU A 54 6.91 -6.98 3.85
C GLU A 54 6.98 -6.53 5.31
N ALA A 55 7.92 -5.62 5.62
CA ALA A 55 8.08 -5.08 6.96
C ALA A 55 6.84 -4.28 7.41
N ALA A 56 6.28 -3.44 6.54
CA ALA A 56 5.07 -2.67 6.83
C ALA A 56 3.88 -3.56 7.16
N VAL A 57 3.60 -4.55 6.29
CA VAL A 57 2.49 -5.49 6.46
C VAL A 57 2.66 -6.29 7.75
N THR A 58 3.87 -6.77 8.04
CA THR A 58 4.14 -7.53 9.25
C THR A 58 3.92 -6.66 10.50
N SER A 59 4.49 -5.45 10.53
CA SER A 59 4.37 -4.54 11.67
C SER A 59 2.92 -4.10 11.92
N LEU A 60 2.17 -3.78 10.85
CA LEU A 60 0.75 -3.44 10.95
C LEU A 60 -0.05 -4.63 11.46
N GLY A 61 0.20 -5.83 10.92
CA GLY A 61 -0.49 -7.05 11.31
C GLY A 61 -0.25 -7.42 12.78
N GLU A 62 0.99 -7.35 13.25
CA GLU A 62 1.34 -7.61 14.66
C GLU A 62 0.65 -6.62 15.59
N GLY A 63 0.47 -5.37 15.16
CA GLY A 63 -0.16 -4.32 15.96
C GLY A 63 -1.69 -4.38 16.01
N CYS A 64 -2.36 -5.11 15.12
CA CYS A 64 -3.82 -5.07 15.02
C CYS A 64 -4.54 -6.42 14.94
N ARG A 65 -3.84 -7.52 14.62
CA ARG A 65 -4.47 -8.83 14.38
C ARG A 65 -5.39 -9.23 15.55
N ASP A 66 -4.87 -9.21 16.77
CA ASP A 66 -5.59 -9.74 17.93
C ASP A 66 -6.83 -8.93 18.29
N ASP A 67 -6.80 -7.62 18.02
CA ASP A 67 -7.89 -6.70 18.35
C ASP A 67 -8.95 -6.60 17.26
N LEU A 68 -8.55 -6.65 15.98
CA LEU A 68 -9.44 -6.40 14.83
C LEU A 68 -9.84 -7.67 14.08
N TRP A 69 -8.92 -8.62 13.93
CA TRP A 69 -9.11 -9.84 13.13
C TRP A 69 -8.42 -11.06 13.76
N PRO A 70 -8.87 -11.51 14.95
CA PRO A 70 -8.17 -12.55 15.72
C PRO A 70 -8.07 -13.89 14.99
N ASP A 71 -8.98 -14.16 14.04
CA ASP A 71 -9.00 -15.39 13.25
C ASP A 71 -8.13 -15.29 11.97
N HIS A 72 -7.52 -14.13 11.68
CA HIS A 72 -6.68 -13.92 10.50
C HIS A 72 -5.20 -14.16 10.81
N GLY A 73 -4.41 -14.51 9.78
CA GLY A 73 -2.96 -14.47 9.88
C GLY A 73 -2.43 -13.03 9.93
N VAL A 74 -1.27 -12.83 10.57
CA VAL A 74 -0.58 -11.50 10.69
C VAL A 74 -0.50 -10.79 9.33
N GLY A 75 -0.05 -11.48 8.29
CA GLY A 75 0.05 -10.89 6.96
C GLY A 75 -1.30 -10.44 6.39
N SER A 76 -2.38 -11.20 6.60
CA SER A 76 -3.70 -10.79 6.12
C SER A 76 -4.22 -9.57 6.87
N ALA A 77 -4.15 -9.57 8.20
CA ALA A 77 -4.53 -8.42 9.01
C ALA A 77 -3.72 -7.17 8.65
N GLY A 78 -2.42 -7.33 8.40
CA GLY A 78 -1.54 -6.25 7.98
C GLY A 78 -1.90 -5.66 6.61
N PHE A 79 -2.24 -6.51 5.63
CA PHE A 79 -2.74 -6.03 4.33
C PHE A 79 -4.11 -5.35 4.46
N ASP A 80 -5.02 -5.91 5.24
CA ASP A 80 -6.35 -5.34 5.47
C ASP A 80 -6.21 -3.93 6.08
N LEU A 81 -5.37 -3.78 7.10
CA LEU A 81 -5.10 -2.47 7.72
C LEU A 81 -4.39 -1.50 6.75
N LEU A 82 -3.44 -1.98 5.95
CA LEU A 82 -2.75 -1.15 4.96
C LEU A 82 -3.74 -0.58 3.92
N LEU A 83 -4.71 -1.37 3.47
CA LEU A 83 -5.74 -0.92 2.51
C LEU A 83 -6.68 0.10 3.16
N VAL A 84 -7.08 -0.12 4.42
CA VAL A 84 -7.87 0.85 5.18
C VAL A 84 -7.14 2.19 5.28
N HIS A 85 -5.85 2.18 5.65
CA HIS A 85 -5.06 3.41 5.70
C HIS A 85 -4.90 4.07 4.32
N LEU A 86 -4.77 3.28 3.26
CA LEU A 86 -4.72 3.82 1.90
C LEU A 86 -6.03 4.53 1.53
N ASP A 87 -7.19 3.94 1.87
CA ASP A 87 -8.49 4.53 1.60
C ASP A 87 -8.72 5.81 2.42
N GLU A 88 -8.34 5.81 3.69
CA GLU A 88 -8.38 7.01 4.54
C GLU A 88 -7.54 8.13 3.93
N VAL A 89 -6.33 7.80 3.47
CA VAL A 89 -5.43 8.78 2.88
C VAL A 89 -5.96 9.33 1.57
N VAL A 90 -6.49 8.47 0.70
CA VAL A 90 -7.15 8.89 -0.55
C VAL A 90 -8.34 9.80 -0.29
N ALA A 91 -9.10 9.55 0.78
CA ALA A 91 -10.25 10.37 1.14
C ALA A 91 -9.87 11.72 1.78
N THR A 92 -8.67 11.85 2.36
CA THR A 92 -8.34 12.99 3.24
C THR A 92 -7.14 13.83 2.81
N ARG A 93 -6.35 13.39 1.82
CA ARG A 93 -5.10 14.06 1.40
C ARG A 93 -5.05 14.32 -0.10
N ASP A 94 -4.14 15.22 -0.49
CA ASP A 94 -3.81 15.43 -1.90
C ASP A 94 -2.99 14.24 -2.42
N THR A 95 -3.58 13.49 -3.36
CA THR A 95 -3.04 12.28 -4.00
C THR A 95 -2.31 12.53 -5.33
N THR A 96 -2.03 13.79 -5.67
CA THR A 96 -1.32 14.14 -6.91
C THR A 96 0.16 13.76 -6.90
N GLU A 97 0.76 13.65 -5.71
CA GLU A 97 2.14 13.18 -5.53
C GLU A 97 2.19 11.68 -5.15
N PRO A 98 3.26 10.95 -5.50
CA PRO A 98 3.40 9.56 -5.13
C PRO A 98 3.42 9.33 -3.62
N VAL A 99 2.64 8.34 -3.19
CA VAL A 99 2.60 7.79 -1.84
C VAL A 99 3.77 6.85 -1.66
N ARG A 100 4.53 6.95 -0.58
CA ARG A 100 5.54 5.95 -0.28
C ARG A 100 5.01 4.92 0.71
N ILE A 101 5.27 3.65 0.48
CA ILE A 101 5.18 2.61 1.52
C ILE A 101 6.62 2.27 1.93
N SER A 102 6.99 2.62 3.16
CA SER A 102 8.26 2.26 3.79
C SER A 102 8.05 1.11 4.79
N SER A 103 9.12 0.66 5.44
CA SER A 103 9.06 -0.41 6.45
C SER A 103 8.19 -0.10 7.67
N VAL A 104 7.71 1.14 7.84
CA VAL A 104 6.81 1.54 8.94
C VAL A 104 5.37 1.83 8.49
N GLY A 105 5.05 1.62 7.21
CA GLY A 105 3.72 1.88 6.64
C GLY A 105 3.70 2.99 5.60
N LEU A 106 2.57 3.70 5.50
CA LEU A 106 2.38 4.79 4.52
C LEU A 106 3.11 6.06 4.96
N GLU A 107 4.06 6.50 4.14
CA GLU A 107 4.77 7.77 4.24
C GLU A 107 4.30 8.71 3.12
N TRP A 108 3.74 9.86 3.51
CA TRP A 108 3.40 10.91 2.55
C TRP A 108 4.58 11.87 2.37
N PRO A 109 4.84 12.39 1.16
CA PRO A 109 5.71 13.55 1.02
C PRO A 109 5.22 14.65 1.98
N ARG A 110 6.06 15.01 2.95
CA ARG A 110 5.75 16.12 3.85
C ARG A 110 5.75 17.38 3.01
N TRP A 111 4.57 17.95 2.79
CA TRP A 111 4.51 19.35 2.41
C TRP A 111 5.04 20.17 3.58
N SER A 112 6.23 20.74 3.43
CA SER A 112 6.53 21.99 4.11
C SER A 112 5.48 22.98 3.63
N ARG A 113 4.54 23.35 4.50
CA ARG A 113 3.72 24.55 4.26
C ARG A 113 4.69 25.70 3.99
N GLY A 114 4.73 26.15 2.74
CA GLY A 114 5.24 27.47 2.40
C GLY A 114 4.33 28.55 2.96
#